data_AF-A0A8J4AIB4-F1
#
_entry.id   AF-A0A8J4AIB4-F1
#
_cell.length_a   1.000
_cell.length_b   1.000
_cell.length_c   1.000
_cell.angle_alpha   90.00
_cell.angle_beta   90.00
_cell.angle_gamma   90.00
#
_symmetry.space_group_name_H-M   'P 1'
#
loop_
_entity.id
_entity.type
_entity.pdbx_description
1 polymer ?
#
loop_
_entity_poly.entity_id
_entity_poly.type
_entity_poly.pdbx_seq_one_letter_code
_entity_poly.pdbx_strand_id
1 'polypeptide(L)'
;MTNPSGPPLRLPQPPEEDVFTATEEVRAADFPNVPAELLVAVLTAEQNNPDNRSAAARAVAQVVDAWLIDHADEPTAGSTLDSGGAE
;
A
#
# COMPACT_ATOMS: atom_id res chain seq x y z
N MET A 1 -40.58 1.65 -26.52
CA MET A 1 -39.92 1.03 -25.36
C MET A 1 -39.31 2.16 -24.54
N THR A 2 -39.97 2.57 -23.46
CA THR A 2 -39.56 3.72 -22.63
C THR A 2 -38.76 3.19 -21.46
N ASN A 3 -37.48 3.56 -21.37
CA ASN A 3 -36.61 3.23 -20.25
C ASN A 3 -37.07 4.05 -19.03
N PRO A 4 -37.44 3.46 -17.87
CA PRO A 4 -37.74 4.24 -16.68
C PRO A 4 -36.43 4.74 -16.09
N SER A 5 -36.01 5.94 -16.51
CA SER A 5 -34.87 6.64 -15.92
C SER A 5 -35.29 7.17 -14.55
N GLY A 6 -35.28 6.29 -13.55
CA GLY A 6 -35.39 6.67 -12.14
C GLY A 6 -34.19 7.52 -11.72
N PRO A 7 -34.34 8.38 -10.70
CA PRO A 7 -33.21 9.14 -10.16
C PRO A 7 -32.11 8.16 -9.70
N PRO A 8 -30.82 8.53 -9.80
CA PRO A 8 -29.73 7.67 -9.40
C PRO A 8 -29.89 7.28 -7.92
N LEU A 9 -29.90 5.98 -7.64
CA LEU A 9 -29.86 5.47 -6.28
C LEU A 9 -28.56 5.95 -5.63
N ARG A 10 -28.64 6.95 -4.75
CA ARG A 10 -27.52 7.30 -3.88
C ARG A 10 -27.43 6.22 -2.81
N LEU A 11 -26.44 5.35 -2.96
CA LEU A 11 -26.05 4.47 -1.87
C LEU A 11 -25.59 5.33 -0.68
N PRO A 12 -25.96 4.97 0.56
CA PRO A 12 -25.37 5.61 1.73
C PRO A 12 -23.84 5.46 1.62
N GLN A 13 -23.13 6.58 1.74
CA GLN A 13 -21.68 6.54 1.81
C GLN A 13 -21.32 5.87 3.14
N PRO A 14 -20.47 4.83 3.14
CA PRO A 14 -19.93 4.32 4.39
C PRO A 14 -19.18 5.46 5.10
N PRO A 15 -19.17 5.47 6.44
CA PRO A 15 -18.37 6.43 7.17
C PRO A 15 -16.90 6.26 6.77
N GLU A 16 -16.16 7.37 6.70
CA GLU A 16 -14.76 7.39 6.23
C GLU A 16 -13.86 6.46 7.06
N GLU A 17 -14.18 6.27 8.34
CA GLU A 17 -13.50 5.36 9.26
C GLU A 17 -13.62 3.88 8.85
N ASP A 18 -14.78 3.45 8.34
CA ASP A 18 -14.99 2.07 7.86
C ASP A 18 -14.19 1.83 6.57
N VAL A 19 -14.10 2.85 5.70
CA VAL A 19 -13.32 2.78 4.45
C VAL A 19 -11.82 2.72 4.74
N PHE A 20 -11.35 3.55 5.69
CA PHE A 20 -9.96 3.52 6.15
C PHE A 20 -9.61 2.16 6.75
N THR A 21 -10.46 1.63 7.63
CA THR A 21 -10.24 0.32 8.27
C THR A 21 -10.19 -0.80 7.24
N ALA A 22 -11.16 -0.87 6.32
CA ALA A 22 -11.16 -1.90 5.28
C ALA A 22 -9.94 -1.79 4.35
N THR A 23 -9.48 -0.57 4.06
CA THR A 23 -8.28 -0.34 3.24
C THR A 23 -7.02 -0.82 3.97
N GLU A 24 -6.92 -0.53 5.27
CA GLU A 24 -5.82 -1.00 6.11
C GLU A 24 -5.83 -2.52 6.29
N GLU A 25 -6.99 -3.16 6.39
CA GLU A 25 -7.12 -4.63 6.45
C GLU A 25 -6.62 -5.28 5.16
N VAL A 26 -6.99 -4.74 3.99
CA VAL A 26 -6.50 -5.23 2.68
C VAL A 26 -5.00 -5.01 2.56
N ARG A 27 -4.49 -3.83 2.94
CA ARG A 27 -3.05 -3.54 2.97
C ARG A 27 -2.29 -4.53 3.84
N ALA A 28 -2.77 -4.77 5.06
CA ALA A 28 -2.13 -5.68 6.00
C ALA A 28 -2.18 -7.15 5.53
N ALA A 29 -3.20 -7.53 4.76
CA ALA A 29 -3.29 -8.86 4.15
C ALA A 29 -2.29 -9.03 3.00
N ASP A 30 -2.18 -8.05 2.10
CA ASP A 30 -1.31 -8.14 0.91
C ASP A 30 0.17 -7.84 1.24
N PHE A 31 0.42 -7.00 2.25
CA PHE A 31 1.75 -6.54 2.65
C PHE A 31 1.94 -6.60 4.18
N PRO A 32 1.87 -7.79 4.79
CA PRO A 32 1.89 -7.95 6.25
C PRO A 32 3.18 -7.46 6.91
N ASN A 33 4.30 -7.51 6.18
CA ASN A 33 5.62 -7.13 6.66
C ASN A 33 6.02 -5.69 6.27
N VAL A 34 5.15 -4.96 5.57
CA VAL A 34 5.46 -3.60 5.12
C VAL A 34 4.68 -2.60 5.98
N PRO A 35 5.37 -1.73 6.74
CA PRO A 35 4.71 -0.70 7.52
C PRO A 35 3.89 0.23 6.62
N ALA A 36 2.71 0.66 7.10
CA ALA A 36 1.83 1.56 6.38
C ALA A 36 2.55 2.87 5.99
N GLU A 37 3.37 3.40 6.90
CA GLU A 37 4.13 4.64 6.70
C GLU A 37 5.11 4.52 5.52
N LEU A 38 5.79 3.37 5.39
CA LEU A 38 6.69 3.11 4.27
C LEU A 38 5.92 3.06 2.94
N LEU A 39 4.76 2.39 2.91
CA LEU A 39 3.92 2.33 1.70
C LEU A 39 3.43 3.72 1.28
N VAL A 40 2.99 4.55 2.23
CA VAL A 40 2.59 5.93 1.96
C VAL A 40 3.73 6.75 1.36
N ALA A 41 4.95 6.61 1.91
CA ALA A 41 6.13 7.31 1.41
C ALA A 41 6.52 6.85 0.00
N VAL A 42 6.45 5.54 -0.28
CA VAL A 42 6.70 4.96 -1.61
C VAL A 42 5.67 5.48 -2.62
N LEU A 43 4.38 5.43 -2.30
CA LEU A 43 3.31 5.92 -3.18
C LEU A 43 3.45 7.42 -3.46
N THR A 44 3.86 8.20 -2.47
CA THR A 44 4.13 9.64 -2.63
C THR A 44 5.31 9.87 -3.58
N ALA A 45 6.38 9.09 -3.44
CA ALA A 45 7.53 9.16 -4.33
C ALA A 45 7.19 8.84 -5.79
N GLU A 46 6.30 7.86 -6.02
CA GLU A 46 5.77 7.54 -7.35
C GLU A 46 4.87 8.65 -7.91
N GLN A 47 3.93 9.17 -7.12
CA GLN A 47 2.99 10.23 -7.53
C GLN A 47 3.69 11.55 -7.88
N ASN A 48 4.84 11.83 -7.27
CA ASN A 48 5.65 13.00 -7.60
C ASN A 48 6.39 12.89 -8.95
N ASN A 49 6.38 11.71 -9.59
CA ASN A 49 7.09 11.43 -10.82
C ASN A 49 6.22 10.68 -11.86
N PRO A 50 5.00 11.18 -12.21
CA PRO A 50 4.00 10.42 -12.96
C PRO A 50 4.45 10.04 -14.38
N ASP A 51 5.23 10.92 -15.04
CA ASP A 51 5.69 10.73 -16.42
C ASP A 51 7.14 10.23 -16.50
N ASN A 52 7.82 10.08 -15.36
CA ASN A 52 9.23 9.71 -15.31
C ASN A 52 9.46 8.50 -14.42
N ARG A 53 9.22 7.32 -15.00
CA ARG A 53 9.46 6.01 -14.36
C ARG A 53 10.86 5.88 -13.75
N SER A 54 11.89 6.42 -14.41
CA SER A 54 13.27 6.32 -13.90
C SER A 54 13.50 7.22 -12.68
N ALA A 55 12.89 8.41 -12.65
CA ALA A 55 12.94 9.28 -11.48
C ALA A 55 12.10 8.71 -10.32
N ALA A 56 10.91 8.16 -10.60
CA ALA A 56 10.08 7.47 -9.62
C ALA A 56 10.86 6.32 -8.94
N ALA A 57 11.48 5.43 -9.73
CA ALA A 57 12.24 4.30 -9.21
C ALA A 57 13.41 4.73 -8.30
N ARG A 58 14.12 5.81 -8.65
CA ARG A 58 15.19 6.36 -7.81
C ARG A 58 14.65 6.98 -6.52
N ALA A 59 13.53 7.70 -6.59
CA ALA A 59 12.90 8.29 -5.41
C ALA A 59 12.39 7.20 -4.45
N VAL A 60 11.78 6.14 -4.98
CA VAL A 60 11.36 4.97 -4.20
C VAL A 60 12.57 4.29 -3.54
N ALA A 61 13.66 4.06 -4.28
CA ALA A 61 14.87 3.47 -3.70
C ALA A 61 15.43 4.31 -2.56
N GLN A 62 15.47 5.64 -2.71
CA GLN A 62 15.92 6.53 -1.63
C GLN A 62 15.02 6.47 -0.38
N VAL A 63 13.71 6.36 -0.56
CA VAL A 63 12.75 6.19 0.55
C VAL A 63 13.00 4.88 1.28
N VAL A 64 13.14 3.78 0.55
CA VAL A 64 13.37 2.45 1.14
C VAL A 64 14.72 2.39 1.84
N ASP A 65 15.78 2.90 1.22
CA ASP A 65 17.12 2.93 1.81
C ASP A 65 17.14 3.76 3.10
N ALA A 66 16.51 4.95 3.09
CA ALA A 66 16.41 5.79 4.28
C ALA A 66 15.64 5.08 5.41
N TRP A 67 14.54 4.40 5.07
CA TRP A 67 13.77 3.64 6.05
C TRP A 67 14.58 2.48 6.65
N LEU A 68 15.29 1.71 5.82
CA LEU A 68 16.15 0.61 6.28
C LEU A 68 17.32 1.10 7.15
N ILE A 69 17.89 2.27 6.86
CA ILE A 69 18.96 2.87 7.67
C ILE A 69 18.42 3.29 9.05
N ASP A 70 17.25 3.93 9.07
CA ASP A 70 16.63 4.44 10.30
C ASP A 70 16.10 3.30 11.19
N HIS A 71 15.66 2.18 10.59
CA HIS A 71 15.07 1.03 11.27
C HIS A 71 15.99 -0.21 11.28
N ALA A 72 17.30 -0.02 11.11
CA ALA A 72 18.29 -1.10 10.98
C ALA A 72 18.37 -2.03 12.20
N ASP A 73 17.92 -1.58 13.38
CA ASP A 73 17.90 -2.34 14.63
C ASP A 73 16.54 -3.01 14.93
N GLU A 74 15.50 -2.76 14.13
CA GLU A 74 14.22 -3.45 14.30
C GLU A 74 14.28 -4.83 13.66
N PRO A 75 14.03 -5.92 14.42
CA PRO A 75 13.97 -7.24 13.82
C PRO A 75 12.83 -7.24 12.81
N THR A 76 13.16 -7.38 11.52
CA THR A 76 12.17 -7.55 10.46
C THR A 76 11.45 -8.88 10.73
N ALA A 77 10.35 -8.80 11.48
CA ALA A 77 9.51 -9.93 11.85
C ALA A 77 8.87 -10.46 10.58
N GLY A 78 9.52 -11.39 9.90
CA GLY A 78 8.97 -11.97 8.68
C GLY A 78 9.95 -12.58 7.68
N SER A 79 11.27 -12.52 7.88
CA SER A 79 12.20 -13.27 7.02
C SER A 79 12.53 -14.66 7.59
N THR A 80 11.49 -15.39 7.99
CA THR A 80 11.59 -16.86 8.02
C THR A 80 11.26 -17.31 6.61
N LEU A 81 12.27 -17.26 5.72
CA LEU A 81 12.27 -18.12 4.55
C LEU A 81 12.27 -19.55 5.10
N ASP A 82 11.08 -20.13 5.23
CA ASP A 82 10.85 -21.56 5.37
C ASP A 82 11.51 -22.25 4.18
N SER A 83 12.82 -22.49 4.31
CA SER A 83 13.54 -23.46 3.51
C SER A 83 13.27 -24.84 4.12
N GLY A 84 11.99 -25.16 4.24
CA GLY A 84 11.47 -26.47 4.62
C GLY A 84 11.64 -27.40 3.43
N GLY A 85 12.39 -28.48 3.65
CA GLY A 85 12.91 -29.34 2.61
C GLY A 85 11.88 -30.09 1.78
N ALA A 86 12.36 -30.55 0.63
CA ALA A 86 11.93 -31.79 0.03
C ALA A 86 13.18 -32.55 -0.43
N GLU A 87 13.54 -33.51 0.43
CA GLU A 87 14.18 -34.81 0.15
C GLU A 87 15.64 -34.86 -0.34
#